data_AF-A0AAE3LVX1-F1
#
_entry.id   AF-A0AAE3LVX1-F1
#
_cell.length_a   1.000
_cell.length_b   1.000
_cell.length_c   1.000
_cell.angle_alpha   90.00
_cell.angle_beta   90.00
_cell.angle_gamma   90.00
#
_symmetry.space_group_name_H-M   'P 1'
#
loop_
_entity.id
_entity.type
_entity.pdbx_description
1 polymer ?
#
loop_
_entity_poly.entity_id
_entity_poly.type
_entity_poly.pdbx_seq_one_letter_code
_entity_poly.pdbx_strand_id
1 'polypeptide(L)'
;VWSYFGTSEAGAVTAVPLDAEFSKRLETDGTALPGTKTRVIDGELQLHSPEQMMKRYWSGDPNGRLHDDGWYQTGDACDQREDGYIKMIGRAQDIILRGGENISPLEIENTLLSHSCVKDVAVVGYPDDRLGSRLAAVVVEENDVSLDDLRDHCKGIGLDRAKWPEFMTSIDKIPLSAIGKVQRGILEDHVWDLIKQINQEEMS
;
A
#
# COMPACT_ATOMS: atom_id res chain seq x y z
N VAL A 1 -4.63 21.21 6.94
CA VAL A 1 -4.72 19.74 6.79
C VAL A 1 -4.53 19.15 8.17
N TRP A 2 -5.43 18.26 8.59
CA TRP A 2 -5.30 17.51 9.84
C TRP A 2 -5.38 16.03 9.46
N SER A 3 -4.35 15.26 9.82
CA SER A 3 -4.28 13.82 9.58
C SER A 3 -4.09 13.09 10.90
N TYR A 4 -4.61 11.87 10.96
CA TYR A 4 -4.49 10.95 12.08
C TYR A 4 -4.58 9.53 11.54
N PHE A 5 -3.96 8.58 12.24
CA PHE A 5 -4.09 7.15 11.94
C PHE A 5 -4.68 6.43 13.15
N GLY A 6 -5.47 5.39 12.88
CA GLY A 6 -6.13 4.59 13.89
C GLY A 6 -6.59 3.23 13.37
N THR A 7 -6.85 2.32 14.30
CA THR A 7 -7.42 1.00 14.02
C THR A 7 -8.74 0.82 14.79
N SER A 8 -9.50 -0.22 14.47
CA SER A 8 -10.72 -0.51 15.23
C SER A 8 -10.40 -1.01 16.65
N GLU A 9 -9.22 -1.60 16.80
CA GLU A 9 -8.70 -2.22 18.00
C GLU A 9 -8.11 -1.20 18.95
N ALA A 10 -7.51 -0.12 18.42
CA ALA A 10 -6.81 0.87 19.20
C ALA A 10 -7.43 2.26 19.15
N GLY A 11 -8.45 2.52 18.32
CA GLY A 11 -8.91 3.89 18.03
C GLY A 11 -7.86 4.72 17.31
N ALA A 12 -7.94 6.05 17.39
CA ALA A 12 -6.91 6.95 16.86
C ALA A 12 -5.65 6.86 17.73
N VAL A 13 -4.49 6.61 17.13
CA VAL A 13 -3.22 6.37 17.85
C VAL A 13 -2.10 7.31 17.46
N THR A 14 -2.21 7.93 16.29
CA THR A 14 -1.36 9.06 15.91
C THR A 14 -2.23 10.24 15.51
N ALA A 15 -1.73 11.45 15.68
CA ALA A 15 -2.35 12.64 15.12
C ALA A 15 -1.29 13.71 14.87
N VAL A 16 -1.50 14.54 13.86
CA VAL A 16 -0.61 15.68 13.63
C VAL A 16 -0.85 16.77 14.70
N PRO A 17 0.18 17.23 15.43
CA PRO A 17 0.03 18.33 16.38
C PRO A 17 -0.56 19.60 15.74
N LEU A 18 -1.41 20.31 16.48
CA LEU A 18 -2.13 21.49 15.97
C LEU A 18 -1.22 22.68 15.66
N ASP A 19 -0.01 22.68 16.22
CA ASP A 19 1.05 23.68 16.05
C ASP A 19 2.17 23.18 15.11
N ALA A 20 2.07 21.97 14.56
CA ALA A 20 3.07 21.42 13.65
C ALA A 20 3.25 22.30 12.40
N GLU A 21 4.44 22.29 11.82
CA GLU A 21 4.68 22.95 10.54
C GLU A 21 3.77 22.40 9.44
N PHE A 22 3.46 23.24 8.44
CA PHE A 22 2.53 22.89 7.38
C PHE A 22 2.97 21.66 6.57
N SER A 23 4.27 21.52 6.29
CA SER A 23 4.85 20.35 5.61
C SER A 23 4.53 19.05 6.35
N LYS A 24 4.72 19.02 7.68
CA LYS A 24 4.42 17.84 8.50
C LYS A 24 2.93 17.47 8.46
N ARG A 25 2.04 18.47 8.44
CA ARG A 25 0.59 18.26 8.29
C ARG A 25 0.18 17.71 6.94
N LEU A 26 0.98 17.93 5.90
CA LEU A 26 0.67 17.50 4.54
C LEU A 26 1.25 16.11 4.24
N GLU A 27 2.40 15.77 4.82
CA GLU A 27 3.20 14.62 4.42
C GLU A 27 3.17 13.44 5.41
N THR A 28 2.48 13.59 6.54
CA THR A 28 2.52 12.60 7.63
C THR A 28 1.15 12.43 8.28
N ASP A 29 1.00 11.34 9.01
CA ASP A 29 -0.16 11.00 9.82
C ASP A 29 0.08 11.32 11.31
N GLY A 30 1.11 12.13 11.57
CA GLY A 30 1.42 12.71 12.87
C GLY A 30 2.32 11.87 13.73
N THR A 31 2.26 12.13 15.04
CA THR A 31 3.07 11.44 16.06
C THR A 31 2.16 10.62 16.97
N ALA A 32 2.75 9.70 17.74
CA ALA A 32 2.01 8.93 18.74
C ALA A 32 1.23 9.85 19.70
N LEU A 33 -0.03 9.50 19.99
CA LEU A 33 -0.85 10.18 20.98
C LEU A 33 -0.38 9.85 22.42
N PRO A 34 -0.70 10.71 23.41
CA PRO A 34 -0.40 10.43 24.81
C PRO A 34 -0.90 9.04 25.25
N GLY A 35 -0.07 8.31 25.99
CA GLY A 35 -0.38 6.94 26.46
C GLY A 35 -0.14 5.84 25.42
N THR A 36 0.18 6.20 24.17
CA THR A 36 0.53 5.25 23.11
C THR A 36 2.04 5.24 22.86
N LYS A 37 2.62 4.05 22.75
CA LYS A 37 3.98 3.85 22.22
C LYS A 37 3.88 3.24 20.82
N THR A 38 4.77 3.67 19.94
CA THR A 38 4.89 3.15 18.56
C THR A 38 6.29 2.58 18.35
N ARG A 39 6.38 1.58 17.47
CA ARG A 39 7.64 1.11 16.88
C ARG A 39 7.37 0.63 15.47
N VAL A 40 8.39 0.66 14.60
CA VAL A 40 8.32 0.08 13.26
C VAL A 40 9.18 -1.16 13.24
N ILE A 41 8.58 -2.30 12.87
CA ILE A 41 9.28 -3.58 12.72
C ILE A 41 8.96 -4.10 11.33
N ASP A 42 10.00 -4.39 10.54
CA ASP A 42 9.86 -4.85 9.15
C ASP A 42 8.95 -3.96 8.28
N GLY A 43 9.01 -2.64 8.52
CA GLY A 43 8.20 -1.65 7.82
C GLY A 43 6.75 -1.54 8.30
N GLU A 44 6.31 -2.37 9.25
CA GLU A 44 4.97 -2.34 9.83
C GLU A 44 4.91 -1.56 11.15
N LEU A 45 3.87 -0.74 11.31
CA LEU A 45 3.59 -0.05 12.56
C LEU A 45 3.08 -1.04 13.63
N GLN A 46 3.76 -1.07 14.78
CA GLN A 46 3.29 -1.74 15.98
C GLN A 46 2.97 -0.72 17.08
N LEU A 47 1.92 -1.01 17.84
CA LEU A 47 1.35 -0.12 18.85
C LEU A 47 1.36 -0.79 20.22
N HIS A 48 1.65 -0.03 21.25
CA HIS A 48 1.43 -0.46 22.64
C HIS A 48 0.65 0.65 23.36
N SER A 49 -0.66 0.47 23.51
CA SER A 49 -1.60 1.45 24.09
C SER A 49 -2.58 0.79 25.07
N PRO A 50 -2.13 0.38 26.26
CA PRO A 50 -2.88 -0.51 27.15
C PRO A 50 -4.20 0.10 27.67
N GLU A 51 -4.28 1.43 27.75
CA GLU A 51 -5.49 2.12 28.21
C GLU A 51 -6.54 2.28 27.10
N GLN A 52 -6.11 2.24 25.83
CA GLN A 52 -6.97 2.51 24.67
C GLN A 52 -7.31 1.25 23.87
N MET A 53 -6.47 0.22 23.94
CA MET A 53 -6.67 -1.04 23.24
C MET A 53 -7.95 -1.75 23.70
N MET A 54 -8.69 -2.29 22.73
CA MET A 54 -9.79 -3.19 22.99
C MET A 54 -9.31 -4.43 23.74
N LYS A 55 -10.19 -5.03 24.56
CA LYS A 55 -9.82 -6.17 25.39
C LYS A 55 -9.49 -7.44 24.59
N ARG A 56 -10.27 -7.72 23.54
CA ARG A 56 -10.11 -8.85 22.60
C ARG A 56 -11.23 -8.84 21.57
N TYR A 57 -11.02 -9.55 20.47
CA TYR A 57 -12.11 -9.99 19.61
C TYR A 57 -12.99 -11.02 20.32
N TRP A 58 -14.27 -11.04 19.97
CA TRP A 58 -15.22 -12.05 20.47
C TRP A 58 -14.79 -13.48 20.12
N SER A 59 -14.33 -13.70 18.88
CA SER A 59 -13.86 -14.99 18.37
C SER A 59 -12.41 -15.33 18.75
N GLY A 60 -11.73 -14.47 19.53
CA GLY A 60 -10.27 -14.51 19.67
C GLY A 60 -9.57 -13.79 18.52
N ASP A 61 -8.28 -13.50 18.69
CA ASP A 61 -7.46 -12.83 17.67
C ASP A 61 -7.18 -13.82 16.51
N PRO A 62 -7.82 -13.62 15.35
CA PRO A 62 -7.73 -14.59 14.25
C PRO A 62 -6.34 -14.59 13.59
N ASN A 63 -5.56 -13.51 13.77
CA ASN A 63 -4.28 -13.31 13.07
C ASN A 63 -3.08 -13.28 14.03
N GLY A 64 -3.31 -13.40 15.34
CA GLY A 64 -2.25 -13.38 16.36
C GLY A 64 -1.45 -12.07 16.37
N ARG A 65 -2.12 -10.94 16.11
CA ARG A 65 -1.51 -9.61 16.00
C ARG A 65 -1.20 -8.97 17.34
N LEU A 66 -1.90 -9.34 18.41
CA LEU A 66 -1.54 -8.92 19.77
C LEU A 66 -0.54 -9.91 20.37
N HIS A 67 0.66 -9.43 20.66
CA HIS A 67 1.75 -10.22 21.24
C HIS A 67 1.66 -10.27 22.77
N ASP A 68 2.36 -11.26 23.37
CA ASP A 68 2.43 -11.44 24.82
C ASP A 68 3.09 -10.26 25.55
N ASP A 69 3.95 -9.49 24.87
CA ASP A 69 4.60 -8.28 25.39
C ASP A 69 3.71 -7.02 25.31
N GLY A 70 2.44 -7.19 24.90
CA GLY A 70 1.43 -6.12 24.82
C GLY A 70 1.53 -5.26 23.55
N TRP A 71 2.43 -5.58 22.62
CA TRP A 71 2.49 -4.90 21.32
C TRP A 71 1.49 -5.50 20.34
N TYR A 72 0.81 -4.64 19.60
CA TYR A 72 -0.17 -4.99 18.60
C TYR A 72 0.32 -4.60 17.19
N GLN A 73 0.33 -5.57 16.30
CA GLN A 73 0.60 -5.45 14.86
C GLN A 73 -0.61 -4.89 14.13
N THR A 74 -0.48 -3.72 13.51
CA THR A 74 -1.59 -3.06 12.79
C THR A 74 -1.88 -3.70 11.43
N GLY A 75 -0.86 -4.33 10.85
CA GLY A 75 -0.82 -4.75 9.46
C GLY A 75 -0.74 -3.58 8.48
N ASP A 76 -0.37 -2.38 8.94
CA ASP A 76 -0.21 -1.17 8.13
C ASP A 76 1.27 -0.78 8.03
N ALA A 77 1.74 -0.58 6.80
CA ALA A 77 3.10 -0.17 6.51
C ALA A 77 3.29 1.32 6.77
N CYS A 78 4.43 1.71 7.32
CA CYS A 78 4.73 3.10 7.58
C CYS A 78 6.24 3.39 7.56
N ASP A 79 6.57 4.65 7.31
CA ASP A 79 7.89 5.20 7.57
C ASP A 79 7.81 6.07 8.83
N GLN A 80 8.64 5.77 9.82
CA GLN A 80 8.83 6.61 10.99
C GLN A 80 10.09 7.44 10.84
N ARG A 81 9.93 8.77 10.86
CA ARG A 81 11.01 9.75 10.80
C ARG A 81 11.73 9.84 12.15
N GLU A 82 12.97 10.32 12.14
CA GLU A 82 13.76 10.53 13.37
C GLU A 82 13.10 11.50 14.36
N ASP A 83 12.30 12.44 13.87
CA ASP A 83 11.54 13.39 14.68
C ASP A 83 10.23 12.81 15.25
N GLY A 84 10.00 11.51 15.08
CA GLY A 84 8.87 10.76 15.62
C GLY A 84 7.60 10.82 14.79
N TYR A 85 7.57 11.57 13.68
CA TYR A 85 6.44 11.60 12.78
C TYR A 85 6.35 10.32 11.95
N ILE A 86 5.13 9.83 11.76
CA ILE A 86 4.83 8.60 11.06
C ILE A 86 4.07 8.95 9.79
N LYS A 87 4.50 8.41 8.66
CA LYS A 87 3.78 8.47 7.40
C LYS A 87 3.28 7.06 7.07
N MET A 88 1.98 6.89 7.00
CA MET A 88 1.39 5.63 6.56
C MET A 88 1.59 5.48 5.05
N ILE A 89 1.94 4.27 4.64
CA ILE A 89 2.31 3.94 3.26
C ILE A 89 1.23 3.07 2.61
N GLY A 90 0.52 2.26 3.40
CA GLY A 90 -0.51 1.34 2.93
C GLY A 90 -0.64 0.13 3.84
N ARG A 91 -1.10 -1.00 3.29
CA ARG A 91 -1.15 -2.28 4.01
C ARG A 91 0.21 -2.97 3.93
N ALA A 92 0.72 -3.48 5.05
CA ALA A 92 2.02 -4.16 5.10
C ALA A 92 2.10 -5.35 4.15
N GLN A 93 1.04 -6.16 4.09
CA GLN A 93 0.95 -7.31 3.19
C GLN A 93 0.87 -6.94 1.70
N ASP A 94 0.51 -5.69 1.37
CA ASP A 94 0.38 -5.24 -0.03
C ASP A 94 1.68 -4.58 -0.53
N ILE A 95 2.70 -4.40 0.33
CA ILE A 95 3.97 -3.78 -0.06
C ILE A 95 4.72 -4.71 -1.02
N ILE A 96 5.11 -4.17 -2.18
CA ILE A 96 5.87 -4.90 -3.18
C ILE A 96 7.35 -4.66 -2.93
N LEU A 97 8.10 -5.72 -2.64
CA LEU A 97 9.56 -5.67 -2.57
C LEU A 97 10.14 -5.80 -3.98
N ARG A 98 10.77 -4.73 -4.47
CA ARG A 98 11.41 -4.67 -5.79
C ARG A 98 12.82 -4.13 -5.66
N GLY A 99 13.82 -4.94 -6.02
CA GLY A 99 15.23 -4.54 -6.01
C GLY A 99 15.77 -4.15 -4.63
N GLY A 100 15.13 -4.63 -3.55
CA GLY A 100 15.46 -4.24 -2.18
C GLY A 100 14.72 -3.00 -1.67
N GLU A 101 13.82 -2.41 -2.47
CA GLU A 101 12.99 -1.27 -2.09
C GLU A 101 11.55 -1.68 -1.83
N ASN A 102 10.93 -1.09 -0.80
CA ASN A 102 9.52 -1.27 -0.48
C ASN A 102 8.69 -0.29 -1.31
N ILE A 103 7.94 -0.81 -2.28
CA ILE A 103 7.08 -0.03 -3.16
C ILE A 103 5.64 -0.13 -2.68
N SER A 104 5.01 1.01 -2.45
CA SER A 104 3.57 1.09 -2.19
C SER A 104 2.79 1.06 -3.50
N PRO A 105 1.93 0.04 -3.73
CA PRO A 105 1.02 0.06 -4.87
C PRO A 105 0.11 1.27 -4.84
N LEU A 106 -0.34 1.70 -3.65
CA LEU A 106 -1.31 2.77 -3.50
C LEU A 106 -0.81 4.12 -4.05
N GLU A 107 0.48 4.41 -3.92
CA GLU A 107 1.09 5.62 -4.50
C GLU A 107 1.00 5.62 -6.03
N ILE A 108 1.26 4.47 -6.63
CA ILE A 108 1.22 4.28 -8.08
C ILE A 108 -0.24 4.29 -8.54
N GLU A 109 -1.14 3.58 -7.86
CA GLU A 109 -2.58 3.57 -8.12
C GLU A 109 -3.14 4.99 -8.13
N ASN A 110 -2.87 5.79 -7.09
CA ASN A 110 -3.32 7.19 -7.04
C ASN A 110 -2.77 8.04 -8.19
N THR A 111 -1.52 7.77 -8.60
CA THR A 111 -0.90 8.45 -9.74
C THR A 111 -1.64 8.08 -11.03
N LEU A 112 -1.86 6.79 -11.28
CA LEU A 112 -2.51 6.29 -12.49
C LEU A 112 -4.01 6.64 -12.55
N LEU A 113 -4.72 6.67 -11.42
CA LEU A 113 -6.13 7.11 -11.33
C LEU A 113 -6.32 8.58 -11.75
N SER A 114 -5.27 9.39 -11.71
CA SER A 114 -5.34 10.78 -12.20
C SER A 114 -5.24 10.90 -13.73
N HIS A 115 -4.98 9.80 -14.44
CA HIS A 115 -4.97 9.75 -15.89
C HIS A 115 -6.40 9.66 -16.44
N SER A 116 -6.78 10.50 -17.41
CA SER A 116 -8.16 10.61 -17.88
C SER A 116 -8.73 9.36 -18.56
N CYS A 117 -7.87 8.47 -19.07
CA CYS A 117 -8.29 7.21 -19.68
C CYS A 117 -8.41 6.05 -18.68
N VAL A 118 -8.02 6.25 -17.41
CA VAL A 118 -8.07 5.22 -16.37
C VAL A 118 -9.31 5.45 -15.52
N LYS A 119 -10.23 4.49 -15.53
CA LYS A 119 -11.44 4.52 -14.69
C LYS A 119 -11.16 3.99 -13.29
N ASP A 120 -10.42 2.90 -13.21
CA ASP A 120 -10.00 2.24 -11.98
C ASP A 120 -8.69 1.50 -12.23
N VAL A 121 -7.90 1.24 -11.19
CA VAL A 121 -6.60 0.57 -11.34
C VAL A 121 -6.19 -0.12 -10.04
N ALA A 122 -5.55 -1.26 -10.20
CA ALA A 122 -4.82 -1.92 -9.13
C ALA A 122 -3.40 -2.22 -9.60
N VAL A 123 -2.41 -1.95 -8.74
CA VAL A 123 -1.01 -2.27 -9.01
C VAL A 123 -0.63 -3.50 -8.20
N VAL A 124 0.03 -4.45 -8.87
CA VAL A 124 0.47 -5.72 -8.27
C VAL A 124 1.91 -6.02 -8.65
N GLY A 125 2.57 -6.84 -7.82
CA GLY A 125 3.89 -7.37 -8.11
C GLY A 125 3.77 -8.67 -8.91
N TYR A 126 4.70 -8.91 -9.83
CA TYR A 126 4.87 -10.22 -10.45
C TYR A 126 6.35 -10.65 -10.42
N PRO A 127 6.65 -11.96 -10.34
CA PRO A 127 8.02 -12.45 -10.16
C PRO A 127 9.01 -11.97 -11.24
N ASP A 128 10.22 -11.60 -10.81
CA ASP A 128 11.36 -11.32 -11.68
C ASP A 128 12.67 -11.83 -11.05
N ASP A 129 13.49 -12.53 -11.81
CA ASP A 129 14.71 -13.17 -11.30
C ASP A 129 15.76 -12.19 -10.76
N ARG A 130 15.76 -10.93 -11.22
CA ARG A 130 16.79 -9.94 -10.88
C ARG A 130 16.31 -8.98 -9.80
N LEU A 131 15.07 -8.54 -9.89
CA LEU A 131 14.47 -7.54 -9.01
C LEU A 131 13.64 -8.17 -7.89
N GLY A 132 13.41 -9.49 -7.92
CA GLY A 132 12.43 -10.16 -7.06
C GLY A 132 11.01 -9.98 -7.60
N SER A 133 10.61 -8.73 -7.80
CA SER A 133 9.31 -8.35 -8.38
C SER A 133 9.44 -7.25 -9.42
N ARG A 134 8.60 -7.29 -10.45
CA ARG A 134 8.24 -6.16 -11.32
C ARG A 134 6.80 -5.73 -11.06
N LEU A 135 6.43 -4.55 -11.54
CA LEU A 135 5.14 -3.92 -11.29
C LEU A 135 4.22 -4.10 -12.50
N ALA A 136 3.00 -4.53 -12.26
CA ALA A 136 1.94 -4.59 -13.27
C ALA A 136 0.79 -3.66 -12.89
N ALA A 137 0.30 -2.89 -13.86
CA ALA A 137 -0.95 -2.15 -13.74
C ALA A 137 -2.10 -2.97 -14.32
N VAL A 138 -3.08 -3.30 -13.48
CA VAL A 138 -4.34 -3.91 -13.90
C VAL A 138 -5.38 -2.79 -13.97
N VAL A 139 -5.81 -2.46 -15.19
CA VAL A 139 -6.55 -1.23 -15.47
C VAL A 139 -8.00 -1.55 -15.86
N VAL A 140 -8.94 -0.77 -15.34
CA VAL A 140 -10.26 -0.63 -15.94
C VAL A 140 -10.21 0.64 -16.77
N GLU A 141 -10.36 0.48 -18.08
CA GLU A 141 -10.23 1.58 -19.03
C GLU A 141 -11.53 2.40 -19.09
N GLU A 142 -11.39 3.72 -19.06
CA GLU A 142 -12.46 4.65 -19.50
C GLU A 142 -12.37 4.89 -21.01
N ASN A 143 -11.14 4.94 -21.53
CA ASN A 143 -10.80 5.01 -22.96
C ASN A 143 -9.53 4.19 -23.20
N ASP A 144 -9.23 3.88 -24.47
CA ASP A 144 -8.01 3.19 -24.88
C ASP A 144 -6.76 3.88 -24.30
N VAL A 145 -5.89 3.09 -23.68
CA VAL A 145 -4.67 3.56 -23.03
C VAL A 145 -3.60 2.48 -23.11
N SER A 146 -2.38 2.88 -23.46
CA SER A 146 -1.25 1.95 -23.53
C SER A 146 -0.38 2.03 -22.27
N LEU A 147 0.46 1.02 -22.07
CA LEU A 147 1.48 1.03 -21.03
C LEU A 147 2.43 2.23 -21.14
N ASP A 148 2.77 2.65 -22.36
CA ASP A 148 3.64 3.80 -22.56
C ASP A 148 2.94 5.11 -22.21
N ASP A 149 1.63 5.24 -22.47
CA ASP A 149 0.84 6.39 -22.00
C ASP A 149 0.85 6.50 -20.47
N LEU A 150 0.68 5.36 -19.77
CA LEU A 150 0.75 5.34 -18.30
C LEU A 150 2.14 5.72 -17.77
N ARG A 151 3.21 5.27 -18.44
CA ARG A 151 4.59 5.64 -18.06
C ARG A 151 4.88 7.11 -18.31
N ASP A 152 4.40 7.65 -19.44
CA ASP A 152 4.53 9.07 -19.75
C ASP A 152 3.75 9.93 -18.77
N HIS A 153 2.59 9.46 -18.30
CA HIS A 153 1.84 10.11 -17.23
C HIS A 153 2.60 10.11 -15.89
N CYS A 154 3.13 8.95 -15.47
CA CYS A 154 3.99 8.84 -14.29
C CYS A 154 5.19 9.79 -14.37
N LYS A 155 5.84 9.87 -15.54
CA LYS A 155 6.93 10.80 -15.81
C LYS A 155 6.49 12.27 -15.69
N GLY A 156 5.33 12.61 -16.23
CA GLY A 156 4.77 13.96 -16.18
C GLY A 156 4.49 14.45 -14.76
N ILE A 157 4.10 13.53 -13.87
CA ILE A 157 3.87 13.81 -12.44
C ILE A 157 5.17 13.77 -11.61
N GLY A 158 6.25 13.24 -12.18
CA GLY A 158 7.55 13.12 -11.50
C GLY A 158 7.64 11.92 -10.56
N LEU A 159 6.84 10.88 -10.79
CA LEU A 159 6.95 9.62 -10.07
C LEU A 159 8.30 8.95 -10.39
N ASP A 160 8.98 8.41 -9.37
CA ASP A 160 10.24 7.69 -9.56
C ASP A 160 10.08 6.56 -10.58
N ARG A 161 11.04 6.45 -11.51
CA ARG A 161 11.06 5.42 -12.57
C ARG A 161 11.04 4.00 -12.01
N ALA A 162 11.55 3.77 -10.80
CA ALA A 162 11.48 2.47 -10.13
C ALA A 162 10.03 2.04 -9.81
N LYS A 163 9.09 2.98 -9.77
CA LYS A 163 7.67 2.76 -9.46
C LYS A 163 6.78 2.69 -10.71
N TRP A 164 7.36 2.77 -11.91
CA TRP A 164 6.58 2.72 -13.14
C TRP A 164 6.21 1.28 -13.48
N PRO A 165 4.97 1.01 -13.90
CA PRO A 165 4.58 -0.32 -14.35
C PRO A 165 5.47 -0.85 -15.49
N GLU A 166 5.89 -2.10 -15.38
CA GLU A 166 6.59 -2.85 -16.42
C GLU A 166 5.63 -3.65 -17.33
N PHE A 167 4.41 -3.89 -16.86
CA PHE A 167 3.36 -4.60 -17.57
C PHE A 167 2.00 -3.91 -17.36
N MET A 168 1.11 -4.06 -18.33
CA MET A 168 -0.28 -3.61 -18.23
C MET A 168 -1.21 -4.68 -18.78
N THR A 169 -2.33 -4.89 -18.09
CA THR A 169 -3.47 -5.64 -18.60
C THR A 169 -4.76 -4.92 -18.26
N SER A 170 -5.80 -5.12 -19.07
CA SER A 170 -7.08 -4.44 -18.92
C SER A 170 -8.17 -5.44 -18.55
N ILE A 171 -9.03 -5.07 -17.60
CA ILE A 171 -10.14 -5.89 -17.14
C ILE A 171 -11.41 -5.04 -17.01
N ASP A 172 -12.57 -5.70 -17.03
CA ASP A 172 -13.85 -4.99 -16.93
C ASP A 172 -14.10 -4.35 -15.56
N LYS A 173 -13.54 -4.96 -14.50
CA LYS A 173 -13.74 -4.52 -13.12
C LYS A 173 -12.67 -5.09 -12.18
N ILE A 174 -12.15 -4.24 -11.30
CA ILE A 174 -11.27 -4.67 -10.19
C ILE A 174 -12.04 -5.62 -9.24
N PRO A 175 -11.52 -6.82 -8.93
CA PRO A 175 -12.14 -7.73 -7.98
C PRO A 175 -12.04 -7.17 -6.57
N LEU A 176 -13.20 -7.01 -5.92
CA LEU A 176 -13.31 -6.50 -4.56
C LEU A 176 -13.92 -7.57 -3.64
N SER A 177 -13.42 -7.63 -2.41
CA SER A 177 -14.05 -8.38 -1.32
C SER A 177 -15.42 -7.82 -0.96
N ALA A 178 -16.19 -8.54 -0.14
CA ALA A 178 -17.52 -8.10 0.31
C ALA A 178 -17.53 -6.73 1.02
N ILE A 179 -16.37 -6.29 1.54
CA ILE A 179 -16.19 -4.99 2.19
C ILE A 179 -15.48 -3.96 1.31
N GLY A 180 -15.38 -4.20 -0.01
CA GLY A 180 -14.86 -3.25 -0.99
C GLY A 180 -13.33 -3.18 -1.08
N LYS A 181 -12.58 -4.06 -0.41
CA LYS A 181 -11.10 -4.12 -0.56
C LYS A 181 -10.69 -4.89 -1.80
N VAL A 182 -9.70 -4.40 -2.53
CA VAL A 182 -9.11 -5.09 -3.70
C VAL A 182 -8.60 -6.47 -3.30
N GLN A 183 -8.95 -7.49 -4.09
CA GLN A 183 -8.45 -8.86 -3.94
C GLN A 183 -7.16 -9.04 -4.74
N ARG A 184 -6.06 -8.45 -4.25
CA ARG A 184 -4.77 -8.39 -4.96
C ARG A 184 -4.22 -9.74 -5.38
N GLY A 185 -4.34 -10.77 -4.54
CA GLY A 185 -3.90 -12.13 -4.90
C GLY A 185 -4.55 -12.68 -6.18
N ILE A 186 -5.83 -12.37 -6.44
CA ILE A 186 -6.50 -12.78 -7.68
C ILE A 186 -5.89 -12.07 -8.89
N LEU A 187 -5.52 -10.80 -8.72
CA LEU A 187 -4.90 -10.00 -9.77
C LEU A 187 -3.45 -10.40 -10.02
N GLU A 188 -2.71 -10.76 -8.98
CA GLU A 188 -1.36 -11.32 -9.08
C GLU A 188 -1.36 -12.63 -9.89
N ASP A 189 -2.27 -13.55 -9.56
CA ASP A 189 -2.45 -14.80 -10.30
C ASP A 189 -2.79 -14.52 -11.77
N HIS A 190 -3.74 -13.62 -12.02
CA HIS A 190 -4.14 -13.23 -13.37
C HIS A 190 -2.97 -12.66 -14.20
N VAL A 191 -2.22 -11.71 -13.64
CA VAL A 191 -1.04 -11.13 -14.29
C VAL A 191 0.01 -12.21 -14.54
N TRP A 192 0.26 -13.07 -13.55
CA TRP A 192 1.29 -14.09 -13.67
C TRP A 192 0.99 -15.12 -14.76
N ASP A 193 -0.28 -15.51 -14.91
CA ASP A 193 -0.70 -16.41 -15.97
C ASP A 193 -0.57 -15.78 -17.36
N LEU A 194 -0.87 -14.49 -17.52
CA LEU A 194 -0.63 -13.76 -18.77
C LEU A 194 0.86 -13.70 -19.11
N ILE A 195 1.71 -13.39 -18.13
CA ILE A 195 3.17 -13.33 -18.34
C ILE A 195 3.72 -14.69 -18.79
N LYS A 196 3.25 -15.80 -18.20
CA LYS A 196 3.64 -17.14 -18.65
C LYS A 196 3.23 -17.42 -20.09
N GLN A 197 2.03 -17.01 -20.49
CA GLN A 197 1.54 -17.20 -21.86
C GLN A 197 2.42 -16.45 -22.86
N ILE A 198 2.71 -15.17 -22.59
CA ILE A 198 3.58 -14.34 -23.43
C ILE A 198 4.97 -14.98 -23.57
N ASN A 199 5.57 -15.41 -22.46
CA ASN A 199 6.89 -16.04 -22.48
C ASN A 199 6.91 -17.37 -23.26
N GLN A 200 5.80 -18.13 -23.29
CA GLN A 200 5.70 -19.36 -24.07
C GLN A 200 5.60 -19.08 -25.57
N GLU A 201 4.86 -18.04 -25.97
CA GLU A 201 4.72 -17.62 -27.36
C GLU A 201 6.04 -17.07 -27.93
N GLU A 202 6.83 -16.34 -27.13
CA GLU A 202 8.15 -15.84 -27.55
C GLU A 202 9.20 -16.95 -27.73
N MET A 203 8.98 -18.12 -27.12
CA MET A 203 9.87 -19.28 -27.22
C MET A 203 9.49 -20.26 -28.35
N SER A 204 8.33 -20.07 -28.99
CA SER A 204 7.82 -20.90 -30.10
C SER A 204 8.11 -20.30 -31.46
#